data_AF-A0A9P9CE94-F1
#
_entry.id   AF-A0A9P9CE94-F1
#
_cell.length_a   1.000
_cell.length_b   1.000
_cell.length_c   1.000
_cell.angle_alpha   90.00
_cell.angle_beta   90.00
_cell.angle_gamma   90.00
#
_symmetry.space_group_name_H-M   'P 1'
#
loop_
_entity.id
_entity.type
_entity.pdbx_description
1 polymer ?
#
loop_
_entity_poly.entity_id
_entity_poly.type
_entity_poly.pdbx_seq_one_letter_code
_entity_poly.pdbx_strand_id
1 'polypeptide(L)'
;MADVEARQAYETARKKLIEALNKKRAADKALIQIETQIYHFEGSYLAETAQHNGGNIITGFDGYLKNQGGARRRLETTDSDRIFSFSSKTALESLDASANADDSGDDAASAAASIPKVGRPKKRRYMQAGDEDDDTQADTRIGRPSKRARTGTAGVDE
;
A
#
# COMPACT_ATOMS: atom_id res chain seq x y z
N MET A 1 24.38 33.92 -35.59
CA MET A 1 24.72 34.03 -34.16
C MET A 1 23.61 33.47 -33.27
N ALA A 2 22.34 33.88 -33.41
CA ALA A 2 21.22 33.36 -32.60
C ALA A 2 21.04 31.82 -32.60
N ASP A 3 21.30 31.17 -33.73
CA ASP A 3 21.18 29.70 -33.85
C ASP A 3 22.27 28.93 -33.04
N VAL A 4 23.46 29.52 -32.91
CA VAL A 4 24.55 28.94 -32.10
C VAL A 4 24.24 29.04 -30.62
N GLU A 5 23.67 30.17 -30.19
CA GLU A 5 23.22 30.39 -28.81
C GLU A 5 22.06 29.45 -28.45
N ALA A 6 21.08 29.27 -29.35
CA ALA A 6 19.99 28.31 -29.17
C ALA A 6 20.49 26.87 -29.04
N ARG A 7 21.47 26.46 -29.85
CA ARG A 7 22.10 25.13 -29.76
C ARG A 7 22.87 24.94 -28.44
N GLN A 8 23.58 25.97 -27.97
CA GLN A 8 24.26 25.93 -26.67
C GLN A 8 23.25 25.86 -25.50
N ALA A 9 22.16 26.62 -25.56
CA ALA A 9 21.09 26.55 -24.58
C ALA A 9 20.44 25.16 -24.54
N TYR A 10 20.22 24.54 -25.69
CA TYR A 10 19.72 23.16 -25.77
C TYR A 10 20.69 22.15 -25.15
N GLU A 11 21.98 22.21 -25.48
CA GLU A 11 22.98 21.29 -24.92
C GLU A 11 23.12 21.44 -23.40
N THR A 12 23.05 22.68 -22.89
CA THR A 12 23.07 22.91 -21.43
C THR A 12 21.81 22.38 -20.75
N ALA A 13 20.63 22.60 -21.33
CA ALA A 13 19.38 22.04 -20.83
C ALA A 13 19.38 20.50 -20.83
N ARG A 14 19.90 19.89 -21.90
CA ARG A 14 20.06 18.44 -22.03
C ARG A 14 20.98 17.87 -20.96
N LYS A 15 22.13 18.50 -20.70
CA LYS A 15 23.05 18.10 -19.63
C LYS A 15 22.39 18.17 -18.25
N LYS A 16 21.70 19.27 -17.95
CA LYS A 16 20.96 19.45 -16.69
C LYS A 16 19.87 18.39 -16.51
N LEU A 17 19.16 18.03 -17.59
CA LEU A 17 18.15 16.98 -17.56
C LEU A 17 18.76 15.62 -17.21
N ILE A 18 19.87 15.24 -17.84
CA ILE A 18 20.57 13.98 -17.56
C ILE A 18 21.03 13.93 -16.10
N GLU A 19 21.60 15.02 -15.59
CA GLU A 19 22.02 15.12 -14.20
C GLU A 19 20.83 14.98 -13.23
N ALA A 20 19.71 15.66 -13.51
CA ALA A 20 18.50 15.56 -12.71
C ALA A 20 17.92 14.14 -12.69
N LEU A 21 17.92 13.45 -13.84
CA LEU A 21 17.46 12.05 -13.93
C LEU A 21 18.34 11.11 -13.12
N ASN A 22 19.66 11.30 -13.14
CA ASN A 22 20.58 10.49 -12.34
C ASN A 22 20.39 10.75 -10.85
N LYS A 23 20.20 12.02 -10.45
CA LYS A 23 19.88 12.38 -9.06
C LYS A 23 18.56 11.77 -8.61
N LYS A 24 17.52 11.80 -9.45
CA LYS A 24 16.24 11.15 -9.18
C LYS A 24 16.43 9.66 -8.92
N ARG A 25 17.11 8.94 -9.82
CA ARG A 25 17.36 7.49 -9.65
C ARG A 25 18.12 7.17 -8.36
N ALA A 26 19.11 7.98 -8.00
CA ALA A 26 19.86 7.81 -6.76
C ALA A 26 18.97 8.04 -5.53
N ALA A 27 18.12 9.07 -5.55
CA ALA A 27 17.16 9.35 -4.49
C ALA A 27 16.11 8.25 -4.35
N ASP A 28 15.55 7.76 -5.47
CA ASP A 28 14.57 6.66 -5.48
C ASP A 28 15.17 5.39 -4.85
N LYS A 29 16.42 5.05 -5.22
CA LYS A 29 17.13 3.91 -4.62
C LYS A 29 17.37 4.08 -3.12
N ALA A 30 17.79 5.28 -2.70
CA ALA A 30 18.02 5.57 -1.29
C ALA A 30 16.71 5.53 -0.48
N LEU A 31 15.60 6.01 -1.06
CA LEU A 31 14.28 5.96 -0.44
C LEU A 31 13.86 4.51 -0.17
N ILE A 32 13.92 3.64 -1.18
CA ILE A 32 13.60 2.22 -1.05
C ILE A 32 14.44 1.59 0.07
N GLN A 33 15.75 1.84 0.08
CA GLN A 33 16.65 1.31 1.10
C GLN A 33 16.27 1.74 2.52
N ILE A 34 15.93 3.02 2.71
CA ILE A 34 15.56 3.55 4.03
C ILE A 34 14.20 2.99 4.46
N GLU A 35 13.21 2.93 3.57
CA GLU A 35 11.88 2.41 3.89
C GLU A 35 11.94 0.93 4.28
N THR A 36 12.69 0.10 3.54
CA THR A 36 12.93 -1.30 3.90
C THR A 36 13.64 -1.43 5.24
N GLN A 37 14.64 -0.58 5.52
CA GLN A 37 15.34 -0.60 6.82
C GLN A 37 14.41 -0.22 7.98
N ILE A 38 13.58 0.80 7.82
CA ILE A 38 12.60 1.21 8.83
C ILE A 38 11.67 0.05 9.15
N TYR A 39 11.13 -0.63 8.13
CA TYR A 39 10.24 -1.76 8.32
C TYR A 39 10.89 -2.90 9.12
N HIS A 40 12.17 -3.22 8.82
CA HIS A 40 12.92 -4.23 9.56
C HIS A 40 13.19 -3.81 11.01
N PHE A 41 13.64 -2.57 11.23
CA PHE A 41 13.91 -2.07 12.58
C PHE A 41 12.66 -2.02 13.44
N GLU A 42 11.51 -1.63 12.88
CA GLU A 42 10.23 -1.70 13.59
C GLU A 42 9.89 -3.12 14.01
N GLY A 43 10.09 -4.10 13.11
CA GLY A 43 9.83 -5.51 13.41
C GLY A 43 10.66 -5.99 14.59
N SER A 44 11.97 -5.72 14.57
CA SER A 44 12.88 -6.07 15.66
C SER A 44 12.53 -5.34 16.96
N TYR A 45 12.28 -4.03 16.90
CA TYR A 45 11.94 -3.22 18.07
C TYR A 45 10.64 -3.68 18.73
N LEU A 46 9.61 -3.96 17.95
CA LEU A 46 8.33 -4.41 18.50
C LEU A 46 8.41 -5.83 19.07
N ALA A 47 9.18 -6.72 18.43
CA ALA A 47 9.40 -8.07 18.96
C ALA A 47 10.16 -8.05 20.28
N GLU A 48 11.21 -7.24 20.39
CA GLU A 48 12.02 -7.10 21.60
C GLU A 48 11.19 -6.43 22.72
N THR A 49 10.56 -5.30 22.43
CA THR A 49 9.79 -4.57 23.45
C THR A 49 8.52 -5.28 23.89
N ALA A 50 7.92 -6.14 23.05
CA ALA A 50 6.80 -6.99 23.48
C ALA A 50 7.20 -7.99 24.58
N GLN A 51 8.48 -8.35 24.68
CA GLN A 51 9.01 -9.20 25.76
C GLN A 51 9.30 -8.41 27.03
N HIS A 52 9.61 -7.12 26.90
CA HIS A 52 9.93 -6.25 28.01
C HIS A 52 8.67 -5.54 28.52
N ASN A 53 8.19 -5.93 29.72
CA ASN A 53 7.03 -5.31 30.40
C ASN A 53 7.18 -3.80 30.71
N GLY A 54 8.25 -3.14 30.26
CA GLY A 54 8.53 -1.71 30.47
C GLY A 54 7.82 -0.78 29.49
N GLY A 55 7.18 -1.30 28.44
CA GLY A 55 6.45 -0.51 27.45
C GLY A 55 7.28 -0.14 26.21
N ASN A 56 6.65 0.55 25.25
CA ASN A 56 7.27 0.97 23.99
C ASN A 56 6.67 2.29 23.48
N ILE A 57 7.24 2.85 22.40
CA ILE A 57 6.81 4.16 21.87
C ILE A 57 5.35 4.19 21.37
N ILE A 58 4.76 3.05 21.03
CA ILE A 58 3.38 2.98 20.53
C ILE A 58 2.37 2.90 21.67
N THR A 59 2.69 2.13 22.72
CA THR A 59 1.79 1.85 23.84
C THR A 59 2.07 2.70 25.09
N GLY A 60 3.21 3.38 25.13
CA GLY A 60 3.67 4.16 26.27
C GLY A 60 4.55 3.37 27.24
N PHE A 61 5.13 4.09 28.21
CA PHE A 61 6.09 3.56 29.19
C PHE A 61 5.55 3.55 30.63
N ASP A 62 4.23 3.52 30.81
CA ASP A 62 3.60 3.55 32.15
C ASP A 62 4.00 2.37 33.05
N GLY A 63 4.43 1.26 32.45
CA GLY A 63 4.96 0.07 33.13
C GLY A 63 6.44 0.16 33.50
N TYR A 64 7.18 1.17 33.01
CA TYR A 64 8.63 1.24 33.18
C TYR A 64 9.07 1.35 34.65
N LEU A 65 8.34 2.11 35.45
CA LEU A 65 8.63 2.31 36.89
C LEU A 65 7.93 1.28 37.79
N LYS A 66 6.85 0.67 37.29
CA LYS A 66 6.05 -0.29 38.05
C LYS A 66 6.54 -1.67 37.63
N ASN A 67 7.46 -2.24 38.39
CA ASN A 67 7.99 -3.60 38.19
C ASN A 67 6.84 -4.63 38.31
N GLN A 68 5.97 -4.69 37.30
CA GLN A 68 4.73 -5.46 37.26
C GLN A 68 5.10 -6.89 36.90
N GLY A 69 5.59 -7.62 37.90
CA GLY A 69 5.86 -9.05 37.81
C GLY A 69 4.61 -9.94 37.71
N GLY A 70 3.44 -9.39 37.33
CA GLY A 70 2.15 -10.04 37.61
C GLY A 70 1.09 -10.11 36.52
N ALA A 71 1.07 -9.25 35.50
CA ALA A 71 -0.04 -9.24 34.55
C ALA A 71 0.45 -9.24 33.10
N ARG A 72 0.78 -10.46 32.63
CA ARG A 72 1.10 -10.73 31.22
C ARG A 72 -0.14 -10.52 30.35
N ARG A 73 -0.39 -9.29 29.92
CA ARG A 73 -1.07 -9.11 28.63
C ARG A 73 0.04 -8.85 27.62
N ARG A 74 0.60 -9.96 27.10
CA ARG A 74 1.39 -9.96 25.87
C ARG A 74 0.47 -9.37 24.81
N LEU A 75 0.60 -8.08 24.56
CA LEU A 75 -0.12 -7.44 23.47
C LEU A 75 0.49 -8.03 22.21
N GLU A 76 -0.32 -8.70 21.39
CA GLU A 76 0.17 -9.22 20.14
C GLU A 76 0.53 -8.04 19.26
N THR A 77 1.81 -7.96 18.88
CA THR A 77 2.28 -6.98 17.92
C THR A 77 1.52 -7.19 16.62
N THR A 78 0.73 -6.20 16.23
CA THR A 78 0.00 -6.19 14.98
C THR A 78 0.78 -5.40 13.94
N ASP A 79 0.50 -5.63 12.66
CA ASP A 79 1.10 -4.78 11.62
C ASP A 79 0.68 -3.32 11.81
N SER A 80 -0.53 -3.05 12.29
CA SER A 80 -1.00 -1.69 12.59
C SER A 80 -0.11 -0.91 13.59
N ASP A 81 0.73 -1.60 14.37
CA ASP A 81 1.67 -0.96 15.29
C ASP A 81 2.93 -0.40 14.58
N ARG A 82 3.13 -0.66 13.29
CA ARG A 82 4.27 -0.20 12.47
C ARG A 82 4.11 1.24 11.99
N ILE A 83 3.92 2.16 12.92
CA ILE A 83 3.53 3.55 12.64
C ILE A 83 4.54 4.34 11.79
N PHE A 84 5.84 3.99 11.82
CA PHE A 84 6.85 4.65 10.99
C PHE A 84 6.79 4.15 9.55
N SER A 85 6.61 2.85 9.31
CA SER A 85 6.35 2.34 7.95
C SER A 85 5.04 2.90 7.38
N PHE A 86 3.97 2.93 8.18
CA PHE A 86 2.68 3.50 7.76
C PHE A 86 2.67 5.02 7.60
N SER A 87 3.74 5.72 8.03
CA SER A 87 3.90 7.15 7.76
C SER A 87 4.23 7.43 6.28
N SER A 88 4.71 6.42 5.54
CA SER A 88 4.95 6.48 4.11
C SER A 88 3.94 5.62 3.34
N LYS A 89 3.43 6.17 2.24
CA LYS A 89 2.54 5.42 1.33
C LYS A 89 3.29 4.41 0.48
N THR A 90 4.59 4.63 0.25
CA THR A 90 5.43 3.80 -0.61
C THR A 90 6.16 2.69 0.15
N ALA A 91 6.07 2.64 1.48
CA ALA A 91 6.84 1.68 2.28
C ALA A 91 6.61 0.22 1.87
N LEU A 92 5.35 -0.20 1.66
CA LEU A 92 5.03 -1.56 1.24
C LEU A 92 5.49 -1.85 -0.19
N GLU A 93 5.35 -0.88 -1.09
CA GLU A 93 5.84 -0.99 -2.47
C GLU A 93 7.37 -1.09 -2.51
N SER A 94 8.07 -0.39 -1.61
CA SER A 94 9.52 -0.43 -1.48
C SER A 94 10.03 -1.77 -0.95
N LEU A 95 9.28 -2.46 -0.09
CA LEU A 95 9.60 -3.82 0.33
C LEU A 95 9.56 -4.78 -0.86
N ASP A 96 8.50 -4.73 -1.65
CA ASP A 96 8.36 -5.53 -2.88
C ASP A 96 9.48 -5.18 -3.88
N ALA A 97 9.77 -3.89 -4.07
CA ALA A 97 10.84 -3.43 -4.95
C ALA A 97 12.23 -3.92 -4.48
N SER A 98 12.49 -3.92 -3.18
CA SER A 98 13.75 -4.42 -2.62
C SER A 98 13.89 -5.93 -2.77
N ALA A 99 12.81 -6.70 -2.57
CA ALA A 99 12.82 -8.14 -2.73
C ALA A 99 13.11 -8.56 -4.18
N ASN A 100 12.59 -7.81 -5.16
CA ASN A 100 12.85 -8.04 -6.58
C ASN A 100 14.25 -7.54 -7.03
N ALA A 101 14.85 -6.59 -6.31
CA ALA A 101 16.18 -6.07 -6.61
C ALA A 101 17.30 -7.07 -6.30
N ASP A 102 17.09 -7.98 -5.34
CA ASP A 102 18.06 -9.02 -4.99
C ASP A 102 18.01 -10.24 -5.92
N ASP A 103 16.91 -10.44 -6.66
CA ASP A 103 16.75 -11.53 -7.66
C ASP A 103 17.20 -11.11 -9.07
N SER A 104 17.18 -9.80 -9.36
CA SER A 104 17.57 -9.27 -10.67
C SER A 104 19.05 -8.87 -10.69
N GLY A 105 19.93 -9.87 -10.77
CA GLY A 105 21.28 -9.66 -11.29
C GLY A 105 21.19 -9.05 -12.69
N ASP A 106 21.62 -7.80 -12.82
CA ASP A 106 21.94 -7.12 -14.08
C ASP A 106 20.83 -7.02 -15.16
N ASP A 107 19.73 -6.28 -14.94
CA ASP A 107 18.82 -5.91 -16.05
C ASP A 107 18.15 -4.52 -15.92
N ALA A 108 18.82 -3.54 -15.31
CA ALA A 108 18.29 -2.17 -15.16
C ALA A 108 18.41 -1.27 -16.43
N ALA A 109 18.66 -1.84 -17.62
CA ALA A 109 18.80 -1.08 -18.86
C ALA A 109 17.50 -0.97 -19.70
N SER A 110 16.46 -1.78 -19.43
CA SER A 110 15.29 -1.87 -20.32
C SER A 110 14.05 -1.06 -19.89
N ALA A 111 13.99 -0.55 -18.66
CA ALA A 111 12.82 0.19 -18.18
C ALA A 111 12.64 1.61 -18.76
N ALA A 112 13.59 2.09 -19.59
CA ALA A 112 13.58 3.45 -20.15
C ALA A 112 12.83 3.60 -21.50
N ALA A 113 12.26 2.53 -22.07
CA ALA A 113 11.63 2.58 -23.41
C ALA A 113 10.09 2.53 -23.44
N SER A 114 9.41 2.65 -22.30
CA SER A 114 7.93 2.64 -22.25
C SER A 114 7.35 4.06 -22.23
N ILE A 115 7.48 4.78 -23.35
CA ILE A 115 6.66 5.97 -23.61
C ILE A 115 5.24 5.47 -23.89
N PRO A 116 4.21 5.85 -23.11
CA PRO A 116 2.85 5.44 -23.44
C PRO A 116 2.43 6.15 -24.73
N LYS A 117 2.34 5.41 -25.84
CA LYS A 117 1.68 5.88 -27.05
C LYS A 117 0.21 6.12 -26.71
N VAL A 118 -0.19 7.39 -26.64
CA VAL A 118 -1.59 7.83 -26.51
C VAL A 118 -2.43 7.10 -27.56
N GLY A 119 -3.28 6.19 -27.10
CA GLY A 119 -4.18 5.42 -27.94
C GLY A 119 -5.25 6.32 -28.55
N ARG A 120 -5.39 6.26 -29.87
CA ARG A 120 -6.50 6.90 -30.60
C ARG A 120 -7.85 6.41 -30.05
N PRO A 121 -8.85 7.27 -29.86
CA PRO A 121 -10.15 6.85 -29.35
C PRO A 121 -10.84 5.93 -30.36
N LYS A 122 -11.17 4.70 -29.94
CA LYS A 122 -11.99 3.79 -30.74
C LYS A 122 -13.42 4.35 -30.80
N LYS A 123 -13.89 4.65 -32.01
CA LYS A 123 -15.30 4.97 -32.28
C LYS A 123 -16.18 3.82 -31.77
N ARG A 124 -17.01 4.11 -30.77
CA ARG A 124 -18.10 3.22 -30.34
C ARG A 124 -19.09 3.11 -31.50
N ARG A 125 -19.28 1.90 -32.04
CA ARG A 125 -20.38 1.60 -32.95
C ARG A 125 -21.66 1.63 -32.13
N TYR A 126 -22.61 2.46 -32.54
CA TYR A 126 -23.99 2.42 -32.08
C TYR A 126 -24.55 1.02 -32.39
N MET A 127 -25.05 0.33 -31.37
CA MET A 127 -25.95 -0.81 -31.56
C MET A 127 -27.32 -0.23 -31.92
N GLN A 128 -27.80 -0.63 -33.08
CA GLN A 128 -29.06 -0.21 -33.66
C GLN A 128 -30.22 -0.88 -32.93
N ALA A 129 -31.21 -0.06 -32.59
CA ALA A 129 -32.50 -0.49 -32.08
C ALA A 129 -33.26 -1.29 -33.15
N GLY A 130 -34.05 -2.26 -32.68
CA GLY A 130 -35.01 -3.03 -33.44
C GLY A 130 -35.87 -3.85 -32.48
N ASP A 131 -36.98 -3.22 -32.04
CA ASP A 131 -38.37 -3.71 -31.93
C ASP A 131 -38.58 -5.20 -31.57
N GLU A 132 -39.05 -5.48 -30.36
CA GLU A 132 -40.47 -5.75 -30.01
C GLU A 132 -40.97 -7.10 -30.53
N ASP A 133 -41.05 -8.09 -29.63
CA ASP A 133 -42.17 -9.04 -29.62
C ASP A 133 -42.55 -9.36 -28.17
N ASP A 134 -43.84 -9.19 -27.96
CA ASP A 134 -44.69 -9.35 -26.79
C ASP A 134 -44.77 -10.81 -26.34
N ASP A 135 -44.72 -11.04 -25.03
CA ASP A 135 -45.51 -12.09 -24.40
C ASP A 135 -45.58 -11.87 -22.89
N THR A 136 -46.72 -11.32 -22.48
CA THR A 136 -47.20 -11.25 -21.10
C THR A 136 -47.27 -12.61 -20.42
N GLN A 137 -46.72 -12.74 -19.21
CA GLN A 137 -47.43 -13.35 -18.08
C GLN A 137 -46.77 -13.06 -16.73
N ALA A 138 -47.63 -12.68 -15.78
CA ALA A 138 -47.33 -12.16 -14.46
C ALA A 138 -47.15 -13.26 -13.40
N ASP A 139 -46.23 -13.06 -12.45
CA ASP A 139 -46.52 -13.35 -11.03
C ASP A 139 -45.62 -12.47 -10.13
N THR A 140 -46.22 -11.39 -9.64
CA THR A 140 -45.70 -10.55 -8.56
C THR A 140 -45.85 -11.25 -7.21
N ARG A 141 -44.74 -11.65 -6.57
CA ARG A 141 -44.71 -11.88 -5.11
C ARG A 141 -43.47 -11.31 -4.46
N ILE A 142 -43.64 -10.07 -4.00
CA ILE A 142 -42.80 -9.39 -3.00
C ILE A 142 -43.04 -10.08 -1.64
N GLY A 143 -42.02 -10.78 -1.14
CA GLY A 143 -42.03 -11.49 0.14
C GLY A 143 -41.03 -10.91 1.15
N ARG A 144 -41.57 -10.13 2.08
CA ARG A 144 -40.96 -9.42 3.22
C ARG A 144 -40.13 -10.33 4.18
N PRO A 145 -39.07 -9.81 4.84
CA PRO A 145 -38.24 -10.60 5.75
C PRO A 145 -38.94 -10.84 7.11
N SER A 146 -38.87 -12.07 7.61
CA SER A 146 -39.46 -12.45 8.90
C SER A 146 -38.49 -12.18 10.07
N LYS A 147 -39.00 -11.47 11.10
CA LYS A 147 -38.46 -11.42 12.48
C LYS A 147 -39.30 -12.35 13.35
N ARG A 148 -38.65 -13.14 14.22
CA ARG A 148 -39.01 -13.49 15.64
C ARG A 148 -38.19 -14.71 16.07
N ALA A 149 -37.35 -14.68 17.11
CA ALA A 149 -37.57 -14.57 18.58
C ALA A 149 -37.22 -15.93 19.24
N ARG A 150 -36.10 -16.03 19.95
CA ARG A 150 -35.96 -16.14 21.42
C ARG A 150 -36.81 -17.23 22.08
N THR A 151 -36.15 -18.22 22.69
CA THR A 151 -36.43 -18.69 24.06
C THR A 151 -35.16 -19.32 24.64
N GLY A 152 -34.69 -18.79 25.77
CA GLY A 152 -33.95 -19.57 26.76
C GLY A 152 -34.78 -19.62 28.03
N THR A 153 -34.65 -20.68 28.82
CA THR A 153 -34.73 -20.69 30.29
C THR A 153 -34.28 -22.05 30.80
N ALA A 154 -33.40 -22.02 31.80
CA ALA A 154 -32.91 -23.14 32.57
C ALA A 154 -34.00 -23.76 33.45
N GLY A 155 -33.88 -25.06 33.71
CA GLY A 155 -34.61 -25.78 34.76
C GLY A 155 -33.62 -26.64 35.54
N VAL A 156 -33.20 -26.11 36.69
CA VAL A 156 -32.63 -26.85 37.82
C VAL A 156 -33.67 -26.69 38.91
N ASP A 157 -34.20 -27.80 39.43
CA ASP A 157 -34.47 -28.02 40.87
C ASP A 157 -35.22 -29.35 41.08
N GLU A 158 -34.77 -30.02 42.16
CA GLU A 158 -35.27 -31.21 42.89
C GLU A 158 -35.17 -32.62 42.28
#